data_AF-H1SA84-F1
#
_entry.id   AF-H1SA84-F1
#
_cell.length_a   1.000
_cell.length_b   1.000
_cell.length_c   1.000
_cell.angle_alpha   90.00
_cell.angle_beta   90.00
_cell.angle_gamma   90.00
#
_symmetry.space_group_name_H-M   'P 1'
#
loop_
_entity.id
_entity.type
_entity.pdbx_description
1 polymer ?
#
loop_
_entity_poly.entity_id
_entity_poly.type
_entity_poly.pdbx_seq_one_letter_code
_entity_poly.pdbx_strand_id
1 'polypeptide(L)'
;VLRPDIELTPGLTATIRDRIKVALSARHVPNEVFQVTAIPRTLSGKKMELPIKKLLLGQPLENVANPDTMANPASLAWFAGFARDRADGRPVTEMSIGWTY
;
A
#
# COMPACT_ATOMS: atom_id res chain seq x y z
N VAL A 1 12.32 0.67 -3.49
CA VAL A 1 11.36 1.43 -4.31
C VAL A 1 11.64 1.06 -5.76
N LEU A 2 10.62 0.98 -6.62
CA LEU A 2 10.84 0.78 -8.06
C LEU A 2 11.64 1.95 -8.62
N ARG A 3 12.42 1.69 -9.68
CA ARG A 3 13.05 2.78 -10.42
C ARG A 3 11.97 3.53 -11.22
N PRO A 4 12.21 4.79 -11.61
CA PRO A 4 11.34 5.48 -12.56
C PRO A 4 11.08 4.60 -13.79
N ASP A 5 9.85 4.70 -14.32
CA ASP A 5 9.39 3.99 -15.53
C ASP A 5 9.37 2.45 -15.40
N ILE A 6 9.47 1.91 -14.19
CA ILE A 6 9.28 0.49 -13.91
C ILE A 6 7.96 0.27 -13.19
N GLU A 7 7.15 -0.62 -13.75
CA GLU A 7 5.90 -1.08 -13.16
C GLU A 7 6.03 -2.47 -12.53
N LEU A 8 5.12 -2.75 -11.59
CA LEU A 8 4.97 -4.03 -10.93
C LEU A 8 4.31 -5.02 -11.89
N THR A 9 5.13 -5.67 -12.71
CA THR A 9 4.67 -6.72 -13.61
C THR A 9 4.42 -8.05 -12.88
N PRO A 10 3.69 -9.00 -13.49
CA PRO A 10 3.55 -10.35 -12.96
C PRO A 10 4.90 -11.06 -12.76
N GLY A 11 5.84 -10.88 -13.70
CA GLY A 11 7.20 -11.45 -13.60
C GLY A 11 8.01 -10.86 -12.45
N LEU A 12 7.92 -9.54 -12.24
CA LEU A 12 8.55 -8.88 -11.10
C LEU A 12 7.92 -9.32 -9.77
N THR A 13 6.60 -9.48 -9.73
CA THR A 13 5.86 -9.99 -8.57
C THR A 13 6.30 -11.41 -8.21
N ALA A 14 6.44 -12.30 -9.19
CA ALA A 14 6.94 -13.66 -8.99
C ALA A 14 8.36 -13.65 -8.42
N THR A 15 9.23 -12.79 -8.96
CA THR A 15 10.61 -12.61 -8.48
C THR A 15 10.65 -12.16 -7.01
N ILE A 16 9.80 -11.20 -6.63
CA ILE A 16 9.71 -10.71 -5.24
C ILE A 16 9.28 -11.84 -4.30
N ARG A 17 8.21 -12.58 -4.66
CA ARG A 17 7.69 -13.69 -3.85
C ARG A 17 8.72 -14.78 -3.65
N ASP A 18 9.43 -15.17 -4.72
CA ASP A 18 10.46 -16.20 -4.66
C ASP A 18 11.62 -15.78 -3.76
N ARG A 19 12.12 -14.55 -3.91
CA ARG A 19 13.18 -14.02 -3.04
C ARG A 19 12.80 -14.02 -1.55
N ILE A 20 11.57 -13.63 -1.21
CA ILE A 20 11.07 -13.67 0.18
C ILE A 20 11.02 -15.12 0.69
N LYS A 21 10.52 -16.05 -0.13
CA LYS A 21 10.44 -17.47 0.21
C LYS A 21 11.81 -18.07 0.49
N VAL A 22 12.79 -17.81 -0.38
CA VAL A 22 14.16 -18.33 -0.27
C VAL A 22 14.89 -17.72 0.93
N ALA A 23 14.77 -16.39 1.13
CA ALA A 23 15.49 -15.70 2.19
C ALA A 23 14.90 -15.93 3.60
N LEU A 24 13.60 -16.21 3.71
CA LEU A 24 12.89 -16.36 4.99
C LEU A 24 12.17 -17.71 5.10
N SER A 25 11.07 -17.89 4.35
CA SER A 25 10.30 -19.14 4.18
C SER A 25 8.95 -18.87 3.52
N ALA A 26 8.25 -19.93 3.09
CA ALA A 26 6.92 -19.83 2.47
C ALA A 26 5.87 -19.06 3.32
N ARG A 27 5.91 -19.18 4.66
CA ARG A 27 5.00 -18.47 5.58
C ARG A 27 5.17 -16.94 5.57
N HIS A 28 6.26 -16.42 5.01
CA HIS A 28 6.52 -14.98 4.91
C HIS A 28 6.13 -14.41 3.54
N VAL A 29 5.74 -15.27 2.59
CA VAL A 29 5.34 -14.83 1.25
C VAL A 29 4.00 -14.10 1.34
N PRO A 30 3.88 -12.86 0.84
CA PRO A 30 2.63 -12.13 0.89
C PRO A 30 1.60 -12.70 -0.09
N ASN A 31 0.34 -12.69 0.33
CA ASN A 31 -0.78 -13.08 -0.53
C ASN A 31 -0.90 -12.14 -1.72
N GLU A 32 -0.81 -10.83 -1.48
CA GLU A 32 -0.98 -9.79 -2.48
C GLU A 32 0.17 -8.78 -2.42
N VAL A 33 0.54 -8.23 -3.59
CA VAL A 33 1.56 -7.20 -3.73
C VAL A 33 0.95 -6.09 -4.59
N PHE A 34 0.99 -4.86 -4.08
CA PHE A 34 0.42 -3.70 -4.75
C PHE A 34 1.49 -2.67 -5.05
N GLN A 35 1.43 -2.10 -6.25
CA GLN A 35 2.16 -0.88 -6.58
C GLN A 35 1.39 0.31 -6.02
N VAL A 36 2.12 1.19 -5.33
CA VAL A 36 1.59 2.46 -4.80
C VAL A 36 2.52 3.59 -5.20
N THR A 37 1.98 4.79 -5.37
CA THR A 37 2.76 5.98 -5.73
C THR A 37 3.71 6.40 -4.60
N ALA A 38 3.30 6.25 -3.35
CA ALA A 38 4.15 6.52 -2.19
C ALA A 38 3.70 5.76 -0.92
N ILE A 39 4.67 5.48 -0.04
CA ILE A 39 4.39 4.96 1.31
C ILE A 39 4.16 6.14 2.26
N PRO A 40 3.07 6.17 3.06
CA PRO A 40 2.80 7.22 4.03
C PRO A 40 3.89 7.36 5.09
N ARG A 41 4.37 8.58 5.29
CA ARG A 41 5.46 8.91 6.22
C ARG A 41 5.15 10.16 7.04
N THR A 42 5.64 10.15 8.28
CA THR A 42 5.66 11.33 9.16
C THR A 42 6.65 12.39 8.64
N LEU A 43 6.59 13.61 9.17
CA LEU A 43 7.59 14.67 8.91
C LEU A 43 9.04 14.21 9.17
N SER A 44 9.25 13.33 10.15
CA SER A 44 10.56 12.74 10.45
C SER A 44 10.94 11.58 9.53
N GLY A 45 10.15 11.28 8.50
CA GLY A 45 10.38 10.20 7.53
C GLY A 45 10.02 8.79 8.01
N LYS A 46 9.50 8.61 9.23
CA LYS A 46 9.10 7.29 9.75
C LYS A 46 7.87 6.79 8.98
N LYS A 47 7.85 5.49 8.65
CA LYS A 47 6.68 4.85 8.00
C LYS A 47 5.50 4.82 8.98
N MET A 48 4.30 5.05 8.46
CA MET A 48 3.06 5.04 9.26
C MET A 48 2.38 3.66 9.26
N GLU A 49 3.10 2.61 9.65
CA GLU A 49 2.60 1.22 9.56
C GLU A 49 1.35 0.99 10.42
N LEU A 50 1.35 1.45 11.68
CA LEU A 50 0.22 1.27 12.60
C LEU A 50 -1.04 2.07 12.18
N PRO A 51 -0.95 3.37 11.82
CA PRO A 51 -2.06 4.11 11.23
C PRO A 51 -2.71 3.40 10.03
N ILE A 52 -1.89 2.94 9.08
CA ILE A 52 -2.40 2.26 7.88
C ILE A 52 -3.04 0.92 8.25
N LYS A 53 -2.46 0.16 9.18
CA LYS A 53 -3.11 -1.07 9.69
C LYS A 53 -4.49 -0.78 10.27
N LYS A 54 -4.64 0.27 11.09
CA LYS A 54 -5.92 0.64 11.70
C LYS A 54 -6.97 1.04 10.65
N LEU A 55 -6.56 1.80 9.63
CA LEU A 55 -7.42 2.15 8.49
C LEU A 55 -7.94 0.90 7.78
N LEU A 56 -7.06 -0.06 7.47
CA LEU A 56 -7.43 -1.31 6.81
C LEU A 56 -8.32 -2.23 7.66
N LEU A 57 -8.34 -2.02 8.98
CA LEU A 57 -9.25 -2.69 9.92
C LEU A 57 -10.57 -1.92 10.12
N GLY A 58 -10.84 -0.89 9.32
CA GLY A 58 -12.10 -0.17 9.28
C GLY A 58 -12.17 1.09 10.16
N GLN A 59 -11.06 1.52 10.76
CA GLN A 59 -11.07 2.82 11.48
C GLN A 59 -11.13 3.98 10.47
N PRO A 60 -11.96 5.02 10.72
CA PRO A 60 -12.00 6.20 9.86
C PRO A 60 -10.63 6.87 9.71
N LEU A 61 -10.34 7.38 8.51
CA LEU A 61 -9.03 7.93 8.16
C LEU A 61 -8.63 9.09 9.08
N GLU A 62 -9.57 9.98 9.37
CA GLU A 62 -9.44 11.14 10.23
C GLU A 62 -9.05 10.79 11.67
N ASN A 63 -9.33 9.56 12.12
CA ASN A 63 -9.00 9.10 13.47
C ASN A 63 -7.59 8.50 13.56
N VAL A 64 -6.97 8.14 12.43
CA VAL A 64 -5.72 7.39 12.40
C VAL A 64 -4.56 8.14 11.77
N ALA A 65 -4.84 9.15 10.94
CA ALA A 65 -3.83 9.96 10.29
C ALA A 65 -4.18 11.45 10.36
N ASN A 66 -3.19 12.28 10.69
CA ASN A 66 -3.28 13.73 10.59
C ASN A 66 -2.36 14.21 9.45
N PRO A 67 -2.92 14.70 8.33
CA PRO A 67 -2.17 15.27 7.20
C PRO A 67 -1.09 16.28 7.60
N ASP A 68 -1.34 17.14 8.59
CA ASP A 68 -0.41 18.21 9.00
C ASP A 68 0.89 17.66 9.63
N THR A 69 0.88 16.40 10.04
CA THR A 69 2.03 15.72 10.66
C THR A 69 2.77 14.80 9.69
N MET A 70 2.40 14.82 8.40
CA MET A 70 2.93 13.94 7.37
C MET A 70 3.83 14.68 6.40
N ALA A 71 4.90 14.00 5.95
CA ALA A 71 5.77 14.51 4.90
C ALA A 71 5.11 14.39 3.51
N ASN A 72 4.16 13.48 3.33
CA ASN A 72 3.51 13.20 2.05
C ASN A 72 2.02 12.85 2.22
N PRO A 73 1.17 13.79 2.64
CA PRO A 73 -0.24 13.53 2.94
C PRO A 73 -1.02 12.92 1.77
N ALA A 74 -0.70 13.31 0.53
CA ALA A 74 -1.33 12.80 -0.69
C ALA A 74 -1.26 11.26 -0.84
N SER A 75 -0.28 10.61 -0.20
CA SER A 75 -0.16 9.15 -0.19
C SER A 75 -1.37 8.45 0.43
N LEU A 76 -2.13 9.12 1.32
CA LEU A 76 -3.27 8.52 2.01
C LEU A 76 -4.43 8.14 1.08
N ALA A 77 -4.61 8.87 -0.03
CA ALA A 77 -5.75 8.70 -0.92
C ALA A 77 -5.86 7.25 -1.44
N TRP A 78 -4.72 6.67 -1.84
CA TRP A 78 -4.67 5.27 -2.31
C TRP A 78 -5.11 4.29 -1.22
N PHE A 79 -4.59 4.44 0.00
CA PHE A 79 -4.88 3.52 1.11
C PHE A 79 -6.32 3.64 1.59
N ALA A 80 -6.89 4.85 1.57
CA ALA A 80 -8.30 5.06 1.90
C ALA A 80 -9.23 4.40 0.87
N GLY A 81 -8.94 4.57 -0.43
CA GLY A 81 -9.68 3.89 -1.50
C GLY A 81 -9.59 2.37 -1.39
N PHE A 82 -8.38 1.86 -1.17
CA PHE A 82 -8.11 0.45 -0.97
C PHE A 82 -8.84 -0.15 0.25
N ALA A 83 -8.86 0.58 1.38
CA ALA A 83 -9.58 0.15 2.58
C ALA A 83 -11.09 0.05 2.33
N ARG A 84 -11.66 1.04 1.65
CA ARG A 84 -13.08 1.05 1.26
C ARG A 84 -13.42 -0.12 0.35
N ASP A 85 -12.64 -0.33 -0.72
CA ASP A 85 -12.89 -1.42 -1.67
C ASP A 85 -12.85 -2.80 -0.99
N ARG A 86 -11.91 -3.00 -0.06
CA ARG A 86 -11.84 -4.22 0.75
C ARG A 86 -13.03 -4.40 1.69
N ALA A 87 -13.48 -3.33 2.33
CA ALA A 87 -14.65 -3.38 3.21
C ALA A 87 -15.92 -3.76 2.44
N ASP A 88 -16.04 -3.30 1.19
CA ASP A 88 -17.16 -3.61 0.30
C ASP A 88 -17.03 -4.98 -0.40
N GLY A 89 -15.95 -5.73 -0.17
CA GLY A 89 -15.65 -6.98 -0.87
C GLY A 89 -15.40 -6.81 -2.37
N ARG A 90 -15.13 -5.59 -2.83
CA ARG A 90 -14.87 -5.30 -4.25
C ARG A 90 -13.44 -5.71 -4.61
N PRO A 91 -13.22 -6.32 -5.78
CA PRO A 91 -11.87 -6.58 -6.25
C PRO A 91 -11.14 -5.26 -6.43
N VAL A 92 -9.97 -5.15 -5.81
CA VAL A 92 -9.05 -4.03 -6.00
C VAL A 92 -8.42 -4.15 -7.39
N THR A 93 -8.80 -3.24 -8.28
CA THR A 93 -8.33 -3.19 -9.67
C THR A 93 -7.55 -1.90 -9.88
N GLU A 94 -6.70 -1.82 -10.91
CA GLU A 94 -5.98 -0.58 -11.26
C GLU A 94 -6.93 0.63 -11.40
N MET A 95 -8.17 0.38 -11.85
CA MET A 95 -9.20 1.41 -12.04
C MET A 95 -9.85 1.88 -10.73
N SER A 96 -9.83 1.08 -9.65
CA SER A 96 -10.56 1.41 -8.41
C SER A 96 -9.80 2.39 -7.49
N ILE A 97 -8.52 2.64 -7.79
CA ILE A 97 -7.56 3.38 -6.96
C ILE A 97 -7.04 4.67 -7.60
N GLY A 98 -7.68 5.16 -8.67
CA GLY A 98 -7.43 6.51 -9.20
C GLY A 98 -6.33 6.62 -10.27
N TRP A 99 -5.95 5.53 -10.93
CA TRP A 99 -5.23 5.63 -12.20
C TRP A 99 -6.25 5.92 -13.30
N THR A 100 -6.44 7.19 -13.62
CA THR A 100 -7.05 7.61 -14.89
C THR A 100 -5.89 7.91 -15.84
N TYR A 101 -5.83 7.21 -16.97
CA TYR A 101 -4.94 7.56 -18.09
C TYR A 101 -5.31 8.93 -18.64
#